data_AF-A0A7Y5JJD7-F1
#
_entry.id   AF-A0A7Y5JJD7-F1
#
_cell.length_a   1.000
_cell.length_b   1.000
_cell.length_c   1.000
_cell.angle_alpha   90.00
_cell.angle_beta   90.00
_cell.angle_gamma   90.00
#
_symmetry.space_group_name_H-M   'P 1'
#
loop_
_entity.id
_entity.type
_entity.pdbx_description
1 polymer ?
#
loop_
_entity_poly.entity_id
_entity_poly.type
_entity_poly.pdbx_seq_one_letter_code
_entity_poly.pdbx_strand_id
1 'polypeptide(L)'
;MEPSEYAPLPREAHEYIDGQLSAEAERDFERRLERDPALKQRLAEVQAARRMLQSVALCEVPAGFDEGVYERLKYVDLARSAREKLVSARPPLWQRALQVGAGALAASVVLALVGLPGLSGPGQAPLDS
;
A
#
# COMPACT_ATOMS: atom_id res chain seq x y z
N MET A 1 26.90 9.28 -43.53
CA MET A 1 26.13 9.41 -42.28
C MET A 1 26.91 8.57 -41.29
N GLU A 2 27.76 9.21 -40.50
CA GLU A 2 28.54 8.51 -39.48
C GLU A 2 27.55 7.84 -38.51
N PRO A 3 27.72 6.55 -38.18
CA PRO A 3 26.88 5.93 -37.17
C PRO A 3 27.09 6.74 -35.88
N SER A 4 26.04 7.39 -35.39
CA SER A 4 26.04 8.01 -34.07
C SER A 4 26.65 7.02 -33.09
N GLU A 5 27.75 7.38 -32.42
CA GLU A 5 28.43 6.51 -31.47
C GLU A 5 27.39 5.87 -30.55
N TYR A 6 27.32 4.54 -30.59
CA TYR A 6 26.41 3.79 -29.75
C TYR A 6 26.81 4.04 -28.30
N ALA A 7 26.04 4.88 -27.61
CA ALA A 7 26.14 5.08 -26.18
C ALA A 7 25.18 4.08 -25.51
N PRO A 8 25.68 2.97 -24.94
CA PRO A 8 24.82 1.98 -24.29
C PRO A 8 24.03 2.63 -23.17
N LEU A 9 22.80 2.15 -22.97
CA LEU A 9 22.03 2.52 -21.79
C LEU A 9 22.76 2.03 -20.53
N PRO A 10 22.60 2.73 -19.39
CA PRO A 10 23.11 2.23 -18.12
C PRO A 10 22.47 0.88 -17.80
N ARG A 11 23.22 -0.01 -17.16
CA ARG A 11 22.76 -1.35 -16.75
C ARG A 11 21.40 -1.33 -16.03
N GLU A 12 21.21 -0.36 -15.14
CA GLU A 12 19.97 -0.16 -14.39
C GLU A 12 18.74 0.05 -15.30
N ALA A 13 18.91 0.64 -16.49
CA ALA A 13 17.81 0.80 -17.45
C ALA A 13 17.41 -0.53 -18.09
N HIS A 14 18.36 -1.44 -18.29
CA HIS A 14 18.06 -2.80 -18.76
C HIS A 14 17.32 -3.59 -17.67
N GLU A 15 17.81 -3.53 -16.42
CA GLU A 15 17.16 -4.17 -15.28
C GLU A 15 15.75 -3.60 -15.03
N TYR A 16 15.53 -2.30 -15.26
CA TYR A 16 14.20 -1.68 -15.22
C TYR A 16 13.27 -2.23 -16.31
N ILE A 17 13.74 -2.35 -17.56
CA ILE A 17 12.93 -2.90 -18.68
C ILE A 17 12.54 -4.36 -18.44
N ASP A 18 13.46 -5.13 -17.85
CA ASP A 18 13.28 -6.55 -17.57
C ASP A 18 12.51 -6.81 -16.25
N GLY A 19 12.22 -5.75 -15.47
CA GLY A 19 11.52 -5.85 -14.19
C GLY A 19 12.34 -6.52 -13.08
N GLN A 20 13.67 -6.43 -13.16
CA GLN A 20 14.62 -7.06 -12.22
C GLN A 20 15.08 -6.13 -11.10
N LEU A 21 14.69 -4.85 -11.14
CA LEU A 21 14.98 -3.93 -10.04
C LEU A 21 14.15 -4.26 -8.80
N SER A 22 14.74 -4.02 -7.63
CA SER A 22 13.96 -3.99 -6.38
C SER A 22 13.01 -2.78 -6.40
N ALA A 23 11.92 -2.83 -5.63
CA ALA A 23 10.94 -1.73 -5.57
C ALA A 23 11.55 -0.38 -5.13
N GLU A 24 12.61 -0.42 -4.31
CA GLU A 24 13.34 0.77 -3.88
C GLU A 24 14.20 1.32 -5.03
N ALA A 25 14.95 0.45 -5.71
CA ALA A 25 15.78 0.84 -6.86
C ALA A 25 14.94 1.33 -8.04
N GLU A 26 13.76 0.75 -8.24
CA GLU A 26 12.80 1.18 -9.26
C GLU A 26 12.33 2.61 -9.01
N ARG A 27 11.92 2.94 -7.78
CA ARG A 27 11.52 4.31 -7.40
C ARG A 27 12.66 5.31 -7.55
N ASP A 28 13.89 4.91 -7.22
CA ASP A 28 15.06 5.77 -7.36
C ASP A 28 15.38 6.03 -8.84
N PHE A 29 15.26 5.00 -9.67
CA PHE A 29 15.44 5.09 -11.11
C PHE A 29 14.36 5.97 -11.76
N GLU A 30 13.09 5.83 -11.36
CA GLU A 30 11.99 6.68 -11.82
C GLU A 30 12.22 8.16 -11.49
N ARG A 31 12.65 8.47 -10.27
CA ARG A 31 13.03 9.84 -9.88
C ARG A 31 14.18 10.38 -10.73
N ARG A 32 15.10 9.53 -11.18
CA ARG A 32 16.18 9.94 -12.10
C ARG A 32 15.66 10.19 -13.51
N LEU A 33 14.73 9.36 -14.01
CA LEU A 33 14.07 9.57 -15.31
C LEU A 33 13.31 10.90 -15.37
N GLU A 34 12.72 11.34 -14.26
CA GLU A 34 12.06 12.66 -14.19
C GLU A 34 13.05 13.82 -14.33
N ARG A 35 14.29 13.64 -13.86
CA ARG A 35 15.33 14.66 -13.85
C ARG A 35 16.21 14.66 -15.10
N ASP A 36 16.23 13.56 -15.84
CA ASP A 36 17.02 13.38 -17.06
C ASP A 36 16.13 13.07 -18.28
N PRO A 37 15.70 14.11 -19.02
CA PRO A 37 14.89 13.95 -20.23
C PRO A 37 15.59 13.15 -21.34
N ALA A 38 16.92 13.21 -21.42
CA ALA A 38 17.68 12.51 -22.44
C ALA A 38 17.69 11.00 -22.18
N LEU A 39 17.90 10.60 -20.92
CA LEU A 39 17.77 9.19 -20.50
C LEU A 39 16.34 8.68 -20.73
N LYS A 40 15.33 9.48 -20.40
CA LYS A 40 13.92 9.14 -20.62
C LYS A 40 13.61 8.92 -22.11
N GLN A 41 14.14 9.77 -22.98
CA GLN A 41 13.97 9.62 -24.43
C GLN A 41 14.63 8.33 -24.95
N ARG A 42 15.88 8.06 -24.57
CA ARG A 42 16.59 6.85 -25.00
C ARG A 42 15.90 5.57 -24.49
N LEU A 43 15.39 5.60 -23.25
CA LEU A 43 14.60 4.50 -22.70
C LEU A 43 13.33 4.26 -23.52
N ALA A 44 12.64 5.34 -23.92
CA ALA A 44 11.45 5.25 -24.75
C ALA A 44 11.74 4.66 -26.14
N GLU A 45 12.86 5.01 -26.76
CA GLU A 45 13.32 4.46 -28.04
C GLU A 45 13.54 2.94 -27.95
N VAL A 46 14.24 2.48 -26.90
CA VAL A 46 14.47 1.04 -26.69
C VAL A 46 13.16 0.30 -26.41
N GLN A 47 12.26 0.88 -25.61
CA GLN A 47 10.94 0.28 -25.39
C GLN A 47 10.09 0.23 -26.67
N ALA A 48 10.17 1.24 -27.54
CA ALA A 48 9.48 1.23 -28.82
C ALA A 48 10.02 0.11 -29.72
N ALA A 49 11.34 -0.05 -29.83
CA ALA A 49 11.97 -1.14 -30.56
C ALA A 49 11.53 -2.52 -30.01
N ARG A 50 11.49 -2.68 -28.69
CA ARG A 50 11.00 -3.91 -28.05
C ARG A 50 9.54 -4.21 -28.41
N ARG A 51 8.66 -3.21 -28.37
CA ARG A 51 7.25 -3.38 -28.76
C ARG A 51 7.09 -3.78 -30.22
N MET A 52 7.91 -3.20 -31.11
CA MET A 52 7.94 -3.60 -32.52
C MET A 52 8.33 -5.08 -32.66
N LEU A 53 9.34 -5.53 -31.92
CA LEU A 53 9.73 -6.95 -31.92
C LEU A 53 8.64 -7.87 -31.34
N GLN A 54 7.95 -7.43 -30.28
CA GLN A 54 6.84 -8.17 -29.67
C GLN A 54 5.60 -8.26 -30.57
N SER A 55 5.41 -7.30 -31.49
CA SER A 55 4.30 -7.31 -32.45
C SER A 55 4.43 -8.40 -33.52
N VAL A 56 5.62 -8.98 -33.66
CA VAL A 56 5.83 -10.17 -34.47
C VAL A 56 5.30 -11.35 -33.68
N ALA A 57 4.15 -11.91 -34.10
CA ALA A 57 3.56 -13.08 -33.46
C ALA A 57 4.53 -14.27 -33.61
N LEU A 58 5.28 -14.56 -32.54
CA LEU A 58 6.25 -15.66 -32.51
C LEU A 58 5.58 -17.03 -32.26
N CYS A 59 4.31 -17.05 -31.86
CA CYS A 59 3.58 -18.28 -31.59
C CYS A 59 2.06 -18.08 -31.74
N GLU A 60 1.35 -19.10 -32.19
CA GLU A 60 -0.11 -19.14 -32.15
C GLU A 60 -0.58 -19.38 -30.71
N VAL A 61 -1.57 -18.60 -30.27
CA VAL A 61 -2.17 -18.76 -28.95
C VAL A 61 -3.14 -19.96 -28.99
N PRO A 62 -3.11 -20.87 -28.00
CA PRO A 62 -4.03 -22.00 -27.95
C PRO A 62 -5.50 -21.55 -27.94
N ALA A 63 -6.37 -22.31 -28.62
CA ALA A 63 -7.80 -22.06 -28.61
C ALA A 63 -8.35 -22.07 -27.17
N GLY A 64 -9.18 -21.07 -26.82
CA GLY A 64 -9.77 -20.92 -25.48
C GLY A 64 -8.88 -20.24 -24.43
N PHE A 65 -7.66 -19.83 -24.78
CA PHE A 65 -6.79 -19.07 -23.87
C PHE A 65 -7.46 -17.78 -23.37
N ASP A 66 -8.05 -17.01 -24.29
CA ASP A 66 -8.71 -15.75 -23.95
C ASP A 66 -9.86 -15.98 -22.97
N GLU A 67 -10.65 -17.04 -23.16
CA GLU A 67 -11.77 -17.38 -22.29
C GLU A 67 -11.29 -17.72 -20.86
N GLY A 68 -10.20 -18.48 -20.74
CA GLY A 68 -9.56 -18.75 -19.45
C GLY A 68 -9.00 -17.51 -18.76
N VAL A 69 -8.43 -16.57 -19.51
CA VAL A 69 -7.94 -15.29 -18.99
C VAL A 69 -9.10 -14.39 -18.53
N TYR A 70 -10.15 -14.27 -19.36
CA TYR A 70 -11.33 -13.48 -19.02
C TYR A 70 -12.04 -13.98 -17.77
N GLU A 71 -12.23 -15.30 -17.64
CA GLU A 71 -12.80 -15.87 -16.42
C GLU A 71 -11.94 -15.55 -15.20
N ARG A 72 -10.61 -15.71 -15.30
CA ARG A 72 -9.70 -15.40 -14.20
C ARG A 72 -9.72 -13.92 -13.80
N LEU A 73 -9.84 -13.00 -14.76
CA LEU A 73 -9.94 -11.56 -14.49
C LEU A 73 -11.23 -11.23 -13.75
N LYS A 74 -12.37 -11.82 -14.11
CA LYS A 74 -13.64 -11.64 -13.38
C LYS A 74 -13.50 -12.01 -11.90
N TYR A 75 -12.82 -13.11 -11.59
CA TYR A 75 -12.59 -13.51 -10.19
C TYR A 75 -11.72 -12.51 -9.44
N VAL A 76 -10.69 -11.95 -10.08
CA VAL A 76 -9.81 -10.94 -9.46
C VAL A 76 -10.58 -9.65 -9.19
N ASP A 77 -11.40 -9.19 -10.12
CA ASP A 77 -12.22 -7.98 -9.95
C ASP A 77 -13.30 -8.17 -8.88
N LEU A 78 -13.95 -9.34 -8.84
CA LEU A 78 -14.89 -9.70 -7.78
C LEU A 78 -14.21 -9.71 -6.41
N ALA A 79 -13.01 -10.31 -6.31
CA ALA A 79 -12.25 -10.35 -5.06
C ALA A 79 -11.83 -8.95 -4.60
N ARG A 80 -11.40 -8.08 -5.52
CA ARG A 80 -11.07 -6.67 -5.23
C ARG A 80 -12.30 -5.91 -4.73
N SER A 81 -13.43 -6.05 -5.43
CA SER A 81 -14.70 -5.40 -5.08
C SER A 81 -15.22 -5.85 -3.71
N ALA A 82 -15.11 -7.14 -3.39
CA ALA A 82 -15.49 -7.68 -2.09
C ALA A 82 -14.62 -7.14 -0.96
N ARG A 83 -13.30 -7.04 -1.20
CA ARG A 83 -12.35 -6.45 -0.24
C ARG A 83 -12.63 -4.97 0.01
N GLU A 84 -12.90 -4.20 -1.03
CA GLU A 84 -13.27 -2.79 -0.91
C GLU A 84 -14.57 -2.60 -0.12
N LYS A 85 -15.60 -3.42 -0.39
CA LYS A 85 -16.84 -3.39 0.39
C LYS A 85 -16.60 -3.69 1.87
N LEU A 86 -15.80 -4.70 2.19
CA LEU A 86 -15.41 -5.04 3.57
C LEU A 86 -14.65 -3.91 4.26
N VAL A 87 -13.71 -3.26 3.57
CA VAL A 87 -12.93 -2.14 4.12
C VAL A 87 -13.79 -0.88 4.31
N SER A 88 -14.76 -0.64 3.42
CA SER A 88 -15.69 0.49 3.48
C SER A 88 -16.87 0.31 4.44
N ALA A 89 -17.17 -0.94 4.83
CA ALA A 89 -18.26 -1.25 5.74
C ALA A 89 -17.91 -0.73 7.14
N ARG A 90 -18.45 0.45 7.49
CA ARG A 90 -18.37 0.97 8.85
C ARG A 90 -18.95 -0.07 9.82
N PRO A 91 -18.29 -0.29 10.98
CA PRO A 91 -18.83 -1.21 11.97
C PRO A 91 -20.23 -0.74 12.41
N PRO A 92 -21.19 -1.66 12.51
CA PRO A 92 -22.56 -1.33 12.82
C PRO A 92 -22.68 -0.73 14.24
N LEU A 93 -23.62 0.21 14.43
CA LEU A 93 -23.71 1.07 15.62
C LEU A 93 -23.78 0.30 16.96
N TRP A 94 -24.34 -0.92 16.96
CA TRP A 94 -24.39 -1.78 18.15
C TRP A 94 -22.99 -2.22 18.65
N GLN A 95 -22.02 -2.42 17.74
CA GLN A 95 -20.63 -2.71 18.13
C GLN A 95 -19.96 -1.51 18.78
N ARG A 96 -20.29 -0.29 18.33
CA ARG A 96 -19.83 0.95 18.99
C ARG A 96 -20.42 1.08 20.39
N ALA A 97 -21.69 0.72 20.58
CA ALA A 97 -22.33 0.73 21.89
C ALA A 97 -21.64 -0.24 22.89
N LEU A 98 -21.25 -1.43 22.42
CA LEU A 98 -20.47 -2.39 23.21
C LEU A 98 -19.09 -1.86 23.61
N GLN A 99 -18.38 -1.20 22.69
CA GLN A 99 -17.06 -0.62 22.97
C GLN A 99 -17.13 0.55 23.97
N VAL A 100 -18.15 1.41 23.86
CA VAL A 100 -18.37 2.51 24.82
C VAL A 100 -18.76 1.98 26.20
N GLY A 101 -19.58 0.93 26.26
CA GLY A 101 -19.95 0.26 27.52
C GLY A 101 -18.75 -0.38 28.24
N ALA A 102 -17.85 -1.02 27.48
CA ALA A 102 -16.63 -1.61 28.05
C ALA A 102 -15.63 -0.55 28.54
N GLY A 103 -15.49 0.58 27.84
CA GLY A 103 -14.61 1.68 28.26
C GLY A 103 -15.08 2.38 29.54
N ALA A 104 -16.40 2.55 29.71
CA ALA A 104 -16.97 3.15 30.92
C ALA A 104 -16.77 2.29 32.18
N LEU A 105 -16.80 0.96 32.05
CA LEU A 105 -16.55 0.03 33.15
C LEU A 105 -15.07 -0.01 33.57
N ALA A 106 -14.13 0.16 32.63
CA ALA A 106 -12.70 0.20 32.98
C ALA A 106 -12.33 1.47 33.76
N ALA A 107 -12.90 2.62 33.38
CA ALA A 107 -12.66 3.89 34.07
C ALA A 107 -13.22 3.90 35.51
N SER A 108 -14.39 3.28 35.74
CA SER A 108 -14.99 3.20 37.08
C SER A 108 -14.22 2.27 38.02
N VAL A 109 -13.63 1.18 37.51
CA VAL A 109 -12.77 0.28 38.31
C VAL A 109 -11.45 0.97 38.70
N VAL A 110 -10.87 1.78 37.80
CA VAL A 110 -9.67 2.57 38.13
C VAL A 110 -9.98 3.66 39.17
N LEU A 111 -11.12 4.34 39.05
CA LEU A 111 -11.58 5.33 40.05
C LEU A 111 -11.91 4.70 41.41
N ALA A 112 -12.35 3.44 41.43
CA ALA A 112 -12.61 2.71 42.67
C ALA A 112 -11.32 2.16 43.33
N LEU A 113 -10.31 1.80 42.54
CA LEU A 113 -9.02 1.28 43.04
C LEU A 113 -8.04 2.39 43.46
N VAL A 114 -8.06 3.52 42.75
CA VAL A 114 -7.33 4.74 43.15
C VAL A 114 -8.23 5.50 44.11
N GLY A 115 -8.36 5.00 45.34
CA GLY A 115 -9.17 5.62 46.38
C GLY A 115 -8.85 7.12 46.51
N LEU A 116 -9.90 7.95 46.62
CA LEU A 116 -9.81 9.37 46.96
C LEU A 116 -8.90 9.56 48.20
N PRO A 117 -7.69 10.13 48.05
CA PRO A 117 -6.92 10.55 49.21
C PRO A 117 -7.40 11.96 49.56
N GLY A 118 -8.25 12.11 50.58
CA GLY A 118 -8.51 13.47 51.07
C GLY A 118 -9.72 13.75 51.97
N LEU A 119 -10.52 12.77 52.42
CA LEU A 119 -11.64 13.05 53.32
C LEU A 119 -11.71 12.09 54.51
N SER A 120 -10.63 12.02 55.30
CA SER A 120 -10.66 11.46 56.65
C SER A 120 -9.60 12.14 57.51
N GLY A 121 -9.96 13.27 58.12
CA GLY A 121 -9.20 13.88 59.20
C GLY A 121 -10.15 14.35 60.29
N PRO A 122 -10.38 13.56 61.37
CA PRO A 122 -11.07 14.03 62.55
C PRO A 122 -10.09 14.86 63.39
N GLY A 123 -10.12 16.19 63.20
CA GLY A 123 -9.47 17.13 64.11
C GLY A 123 -10.25 17.20 65.43
N GLN A 124 -9.93 16.31 66.37
CA GLN A 124 -10.24 16.52 67.78
C GLN A 124 -9.43 17.73 68.27
N ALA A 125 -10.12 18.78 68.71
CA ALA A 125 -9.56 19.83 69.53
C ALA A 125 -9.61 19.38 71.00
N PRO A 126 -8.50 19.42 71.77
CA PRO A 126 -8.55 19.16 73.20
C PRO A 126 -9.12 20.36 73.95
N LEU A 127 -9.99 20.05 74.93
CA LEU A 127 -10.44 20.94 75.98
C LEU A 127 -9.27 21.20 76.94
N ASP A 128 -8.93 22.47 77.16
CA ASP A 128 -8.22 22.89 78.38
C ASP A 128 -9.11 23.90 79.15
N SER A 129 -9.05 23.76 80.47
CA SER A 129 -9.86 24.44 81.51
C SER A 129 -9.35 25.83 81.86
#